data_AF-W6KYS8-F1
#
_entry.id   AF-W6KYS8-F1
#
_cell.length_a   1.000
_cell.length_b   1.000
_cell.length_c   1.000
_cell.angle_alpha   90.00
_cell.angle_beta   90.00
_cell.angle_gamma   90.00
#
_symmetry.space_group_name_H-M   'P 1'
#
loop_
_entity.id
_entity.type
_entity.pdbx_description
1 polymer ?
#
loop_
_entity_poly.entity_id
_entity_poly.type
_entity_poly.pdbx_seq_one_letter_code
_entity_poly.pdbx_strand_id
1 'polypeptide(L)'
;MNFYAIILIFIVLFSTLSHADTTPYDPTFHIFVPQHWINDPNGPYRDPVTGKIHLYMQYNPHGAVWGDMSWYHVTSDDYVKWKRSESLSMTNDRWYDLRGVYSGTMINNHLGDPVAIYACVENAGAEDVAQGRPDIQRVCTASPSKADLKGKRTLDIFEKNPVNPVLSEHDVPGLVYLNNFRDPTELWADPAHADEWLLAAIARVKDDEGDNAHVVLFRTADPTFMSGYKFSHTLYTYHLEPMLECPDFFTVDSTNGYFLKFSTMEARREFIVYGNYQPNEAKDQYVYVEDTDRTNTFIDFGPYYASKTFYDPILKQRMIWGWVPEEMEQTQNLKVQGWAGVQVLRGIAYDEKQKRLKYPPIPELKALRRARLLNKTLVLSSDIASTVLTPFEAVTIHQEIIAKFTFPASLFDGTKGYTKENAPEVGLRIRTNTNGSEYTTVKLRMPAATPESNVCHECTYLEGRNTAFKIYSIKNDKEAEMNCSKECAKERTCESWALDETENKDMMQCSLYWDYNSKVSTSNKVASSGVVNEPILYLERNKSGTIGYNFPLHGRAPLASNTELELRIFVDGSVIEVFKDDGLQTISGRVYIPDGVAHSGVGLYTLNTGDANVSANIQVFSMGNIWN
;
A
#
# COMPACT_ATOMS: atom_id res chain seq x y z
N MET A 1 -62.54 -48.36 6.22
CA MET A 1 -63.14 -47.03 5.98
C MET A 1 -62.03 -46.01 6.12
N ASN A 2 -62.03 -44.95 5.31
CA ASN A 2 -60.93 -43.96 5.16
C ASN A 2 -59.64 -44.50 4.52
N PHE A 3 -58.92 -43.76 3.67
CA PHE A 3 -59.37 -42.88 2.56
C PHE A 3 -58.15 -42.65 1.62
N TYR A 4 -58.38 -42.66 0.30
CA TYR A 4 -57.53 -42.11 -0.79
C TYR A 4 -55.99 -42.05 -0.60
N ALA A 5 -55.27 -42.93 -1.32
CA ALA A 5 -53.88 -42.67 -1.70
C ALA A 5 -53.87 -41.68 -2.90
N ILE A 6 -53.33 -40.48 -2.69
CA ILE A 6 -53.14 -39.48 -3.76
C ILE A 6 -51.68 -39.52 -4.23
N ILE A 7 -51.48 -39.52 -5.55
CA ILE A 7 -50.16 -39.43 -6.18
C ILE A 7 -49.62 -38.01 -5.94
N LEU A 8 -48.69 -37.88 -5.00
CA LEU A 8 -48.03 -36.62 -4.72
C LEU A 8 -46.81 -36.49 -5.63
N ILE A 9 -46.99 -35.79 -6.75
CA ILE A 9 -45.90 -35.45 -7.67
C ILE A 9 -44.96 -34.50 -6.93
N PHE A 10 -43.88 -35.03 -6.38
CA PHE A 10 -42.73 -34.21 -6.00
C PHE A 10 -42.09 -33.68 -7.27
N ILE A 11 -42.61 -32.53 -7.73
CA ILE A 11 -41.82 -31.59 -8.52
C ILE A 11 -40.71 -31.14 -7.58
N VAL A 12 -39.58 -31.84 -7.62
CA VAL A 12 -38.32 -31.32 -7.13
C VAL A 12 -38.00 -30.15 -8.05
N LEU A 13 -38.45 -28.97 -7.64
CA LEU A 13 -37.89 -27.72 -8.09
C LEU A 13 -36.41 -27.76 -7.76
N PHE A 14 -35.61 -28.18 -8.75
CA PHE A 14 -34.28 -27.65 -8.94
C PHE A 14 -34.42 -26.15 -9.23
N SER A 15 -34.81 -25.38 -8.21
CA SER A 15 -34.38 -24.00 -8.09
C SER A 15 -32.87 -24.07 -8.09
N THR A 16 -32.27 -23.74 -9.22
CA THR A 16 -30.83 -23.63 -9.36
C THR A 16 -30.34 -22.66 -8.29
N LEU A 17 -29.64 -23.18 -7.28
CA LEU A 17 -28.83 -22.38 -6.36
C LEU A 17 -27.64 -21.84 -7.15
N SER A 18 -27.91 -20.87 -8.01
CA SER A 18 -26.92 -19.95 -8.53
C SER A 18 -26.20 -19.35 -7.33
N HIS A 19 -24.92 -19.67 -7.19
CA HIS A 19 -24.06 -18.97 -6.24
C HIS A 19 -23.95 -17.51 -6.70
N ALA A 20 -24.82 -16.68 -6.13
CA ALA A 20 -25.03 -15.29 -6.49
C ALA A 20 -25.35 -14.42 -5.25
N ASP A 21 -25.01 -14.89 -4.06
CA ASP A 21 -24.90 -14.10 -2.82
C ASP A 21 -23.43 -13.69 -2.61
N THR A 22 -22.85 -13.04 -3.62
CA THR A 22 -21.72 -12.12 -3.41
C THR A 22 -22.31 -10.74 -3.17
N THR A 23 -21.90 -10.06 -2.11
CA THR A 23 -22.22 -8.62 -1.96
C THR A 23 -21.57 -7.86 -3.13
N PRO A 24 -22.12 -6.71 -3.58
CA PRO A 24 -21.57 -5.95 -4.71
C PRO A 24 -20.15 -5.37 -4.48
N TYR A 25 -19.56 -5.66 -3.31
CA TYR A 25 -18.26 -5.20 -2.84
C TYR A 25 -17.21 -6.32 -2.77
N ASP A 26 -17.64 -7.59 -2.78
CA ASP A 26 -16.77 -8.75 -2.60
C ASP A 26 -15.77 -8.87 -3.77
N PRO A 27 -14.45 -8.92 -3.50
CA PRO A 27 -13.47 -9.15 -4.55
C PRO A 27 -13.46 -10.62 -4.99
N THR A 28 -13.34 -10.85 -6.29
CA THR A 28 -13.23 -12.19 -6.87
C THR A 28 -11.79 -12.60 -7.12
N PHE A 29 -10.87 -11.64 -7.28
CA PHE A 29 -9.47 -11.91 -7.62
C PHE A 29 -8.41 -11.20 -6.76
N HIS A 30 -8.82 -10.48 -5.71
CA HIS A 30 -7.93 -10.14 -4.59
C HIS A 30 -8.21 -11.02 -3.37
N ILE A 31 -7.23 -11.13 -2.47
CA ILE A 31 -7.33 -11.99 -1.29
C ILE A 31 -8.09 -11.27 -0.18
N PHE A 32 -9.23 -11.84 0.22
CA PHE A 32 -10.06 -11.40 1.33
C PHE A 32 -10.57 -12.60 2.14
N VAL A 33 -10.99 -12.36 3.38
CA VAL A 33 -11.67 -13.34 4.22
C VAL A 33 -13.19 -13.24 4.06
N PRO A 34 -13.96 -14.35 4.02
CA PRO A 34 -15.42 -14.27 3.85
C PRO A 34 -16.15 -13.62 5.04
N GLN A 35 -15.49 -13.57 6.20
CA GLN A 35 -15.98 -12.98 7.44
C GLN A 35 -14.79 -12.41 8.22
N HIS A 36 -15.07 -11.36 9.00
CA HIS A 36 -14.15 -10.67 9.90
C HIS A 36 -13.04 -9.85 9.22
N TRP A 37 -12.14 -9.31 10.04
CA TRP A 37 -11.13 -8.33 9.66
C TRP A 37 -9.80 -8.99 9.31
N ILE A 38 -9.15 -8.48 8.25
CA ILE A 38 -7.72 -8.65 8.00
C ILE A 38 -7.02 -7.29 7.85
N ASN A 39 -5.77 -7.23 8.34
CA ASN A 39 -4.82 -6.18 8.00
C ASN A 39 -3.49 -6.79 7.53
N ASP A 40 -2.37 -6.24 7.97
CA ASP A 40 -1.00 -6.46 7.52
C ASP A 40 -0.69 -7.86 6.95
N PRO A 41 -0.09 -7.98 5.75
CA PRO A 41 0.49 -9.23 5.28
C PRO A 41 1.66 -9.64 6.17
N ASN A 42 1.66 -10.90 6.61
CA ASN A 42 2.63 -11.43 7.55
C ASN A 42 3.33 -12.65 6.95
N GLY A 43 4.64 -12.72 7.18
CA GLY A 43 5.53 -13.74 6.61
C GLY A 43 5.17 -14.28 5.23
N PRO A 44 5.06 -13.45 4.17
CA PRO A 44 4.86 -13.97 2.83
C PRO A 44 6.06 -14.84 2.46
N TYR A 45 5.81 -16.09 2.09
CA TYR A 45 6.84 -17.12 2.08
C TYR A 45 6.61 -18.11 0.94
N ARG A 46 7.69 -18.65 0.38
CA ARG A 46 7.61 -19.76 -0.56
C ARG A 46 8.53 -20.89 -0.11
N ASP A 47 7.96 -22.05 0.17
CA ASP A 47 8.69 -23.20 0.66
C ASP A 47 9.63 -23.74 -0.43
N PRO A 48 10.96 -23.72 -0.27
CA PRO A 48 11.89 -24.20 -1.29
C PRO A 48 11.85 -25.73 -1.45
N VAL A 49 11.20 -26.46 -0.53
CA VAL A 49 11.08 -27.92 -0.57
C VAL A 49 9.87 -28.37 -1.40
N THR A 50 8.68 -27.82 -1.15
CA THR A 50 7.44 -28.17 -1.88
C THR A 50 7.14 -27.24 -3.06
N GLY A 51 7.73 -26.04 -3.09
CA GLY A 51 7.41 -24.98 -4.03
C GLY A 51 6.09 -24.24 -3.76
N LYS A 52 5.41 -24.59 -2.67
CA LYS A 52 4.14 -23.97 -2.24
C LYS A 52 4.36 -22.55 -1.75
N ILE A 53 3.40 -21.69 -2.05
CA ILE A 53 3.34 -20.29 -1.67
C ILE A 53 2.42 -20.15 -0.46
N HIS A 54 2.84 -19.34 0.50
CA HIS A 54 2.19 -19.08 1.78
C HIS A 54 2.05 -17.58 1.97
N LEU A 55 0.87 -17.14 2.40
CA LEU A 55 0.64 -15.78 2.89
C LEU A 55 -0.13 -15.86 4.20
N TYR A 56 0.44 -15.31 5.26
CA TYR A 56 -0.25 -15.08 6.51
C TYR A 56 -0.71 -13.62 6.56
N MET A 57 -1.63 -13.30 7.46
CA MET A 57 -2.11 -11.94 7.69
C MET A 57 -2.67 -11.80 9.10
N GLN A 58 -2.54 -10.60 9.68
CA GLN A 58 -3.28 -10.24 10.90
C GLN A 58 -4.78 -10.43 10.66
N TYR A 59 -5.45 -11.15 11.57
CA TYR A 59 -6.86 -11.53 11.48
C TYR A 59 -7.55 -11.49 12.85
N ASN A 60 -8.74 -10.91 12.91
CA ASN A 60 -9.59 -10.94 14.11
C ASN A 60 -10.58 -12.13 14.01
N PRO A 61 -10.55 -13.12 14.92
CA PRO A 61 -11.48 -14.26 14.89
C PRO A 61 -12.91 -13.92 15.38
N HIS A 62 -13.18 -12.69 15.78
CA HIS A 62 -14.38 -12.26 16.50
C HIS A 62 -15.11 -11.06 15.90
N GLY A 63 -14.65 -10.48 14.78
CA GLY A 63 -15.43 -9.47 14.06
C GLY A 63 -14.69 -8.72 12.93
N ALA A 64 -15.44 -7.97 12.11
CA ALA A 64 -14.89 -7.12 11.04
C ALA A 64 -14.38 -5.76 11.57
N VAL A 65 -13.62 -5.80 12.67
CA VAL A 65 -12.90 -4.67 13.27
C VAL A 65 -11.50 -5.11 13.65
N TRP A 66 -10.55 -4.17 13.71
CA TRP A 66 -9.24 -4.45 14.29
C TRP A 66 -9.37 -4.83 15.77
N GLY A 67 -8.64 -5.85 16.21
CA GLY A 67 -8.59 -6.34 17.60
C GLY A 67 -8.35 -7.85 17.67
N ASP A 68 -8.06 -8.36 18.88
CA ASP A 68 -7.93 -9.79 19.23
C ASP A 68 -7.05 -10.60 18.25
N MET A 69 -5.86 -10.07 17.95
CA MET A 69 -5.20 -10.41 16.69
C MET A 69 -4.57 -11.80 16.69
N SER A 70 -4.85 -12.56 15.62
CA SER A 70 -4.29 -13.86 15.28
C SER A 70 -3.67 -13.82 13.88
N TRP A 71 -2.92 -14.84 13.48
CA TRP A 71 -2.49 -15.01 12.08
C TRP A 71 -3.42 -16.00 11.37
N TYR A 72 -4.05 -15.55 10.28
CA TYR A 72 -4.76 -16.41 9.33
C TYR A 72 -3.93 -16.67 8.08
N HIS A 73 -4.16 -17.79 7.39
CA HIS A 73 -3.28 -18.33 6.35
C HIS A 73 -4.02 -18.67 5.05
N VAL A 74 -3.41 -18.35 3.92
CA VAL A 74 -3.82 -18.80 2.58
C VAL A 74 -2.62 -19.31 1.80
N THR A 75 -2.82 -20.34 0.97
CA THR A 75 -1.76 -20.96 0.16
C THR A 75 -2.05 -20.93 -1.33
N SER A 76 -1.01 -20.97 -2.15
CA SER A 76 -1.10 -21.09 -3.61
C SER A 76 0.01 -22.00 -4.17
N ASP A 77 -0.14 -22.45 -5.40
CA ASP A 77 0.89 -23.16 -6.16
C ASP A 77 1.41 -22.34 -7.37
N ASP A 78 0.69 -21.26 -7.74
CA ASP A 78 0.91 -20.47 -8.97
C ASP A 78 0.72 -18.94 -8.83
N TYR A 79 0.52 -18.43 -7.60
CA TYR A 79 0.10 -17.05 -7.26
C TYR A 79 -1.29 -16.63 -7.79
N VAL A 80 -1.97 -17.46 -8.57
CA VAL A 80 -3.27 -17.17 -9.19
C VAL A 80 -4.40 -17.83 -8.41
N LYS A 81 -4.21 -19.08 -8.01
CA LYS A 81 -5.21 -19.90 -7.36
C LYS A 81 -4.87 -20.12 -5.90
N TRP A 82 -5.82 -19.73 -5.04
CA TRP A 82 -5.61 -19.64 -3.61
C TRP A 82 -6.54 -20.58 -2.85
N LYS A 83 -5.99 -21.35 -1.91
CA LYS A 83 -6.73 -22.14 -0.91
C LYS A 83 -6.70 -21.43 0.43
N ARG A 84 -7.86 -21.28 1.04
CA ARG A 84 -8.05 -20.84 2.43
C ARG A 84 -7.65 -21.94 3.43
N SER A 85 -6.98 -21.58 4.53
CA SER A 85 -6.75 -22.50 5.64
C SER A 85 -8.04 -22.76 6.43
N GLU A 86 -8.13 -23.94 7.03
CA GLU A 86 -9.22 -24.36 7.91
C GLU A 86 -8.92 -24.01 9.39
N SER A 87 -7.70 -23.53 9.70
CA SER A 87 -7.23 -23.17 11.04
C SER A 87 -6.49 -21.83 11.06
N LEU A 88 -6.45 -21.20 12.22
CA LEU A 88 -5.53 -20.10 12.52
C LEU A 88 -4.13 -20.64 12.78
N SER A 89 -3.10 -19.94 12.32
CA SER A 89 -1.71 -20.41 12.39
C SER A 89 -0.99 -20.03 13.66
N MET A 90 -1.37 -18.89 14.25
CA MET A 90 -1.03 -18.46 15.59
C MET A 90 -2.22 -17.68 16.18
N THR A 91 -2.52 -17.89 17.45
CA THR A 91 -3.55 -17.19 18.23
C THR A 91 -2.95 -16.61 19.50
N ASN A 92 -3.63 -15.72 20.21
CA ASN A 92 -3.20 -15.08 21.47
C ASN A 92 -3.27 -16.01 22.72
N ASP A 93 -2.64 -17.20 22.64
CA ASP A 93 -2.68 -18.24 23.67
C ASP A 93 -1.61 -18.15 24.78
N ARG A 94 -0.75 -17.11 24.82
CA ARG A 94 0.32 -16.95 25.83
C ARG A 94 0.27 -15.60 26.54
N TRP A 95 0.86 -15.54 27.74
CA TRP A 95 0.92 -14.30 28.53
C TRP A 95 1.57 -13.13 27.75
N TYR A 96 2.62 -13.43 26.97
CA TYR A 96 3.37 -12.46 26.18
C TYR A 96 2.68 -12.01 24.88
N ASP A 97 1.60 -12.66 24.44
CA ASP A 97 0.82 -12.29 23.24
C ASP A 97 -0.70 -12.26 23.47
N LEU A 98 -1.14 -12.22 24.73
CA LEU A 98 -2.55 -12.30 25.14
C LEU A 98 -3.43 -11.22 24.49
N ARG A 99 -2.84 -10.10 24.07
CA ARG A 99 -3.53 -8.97 23.41
C ARG A 99 -3.44 -9.01 21.89
N GLY A 100 -2.57 -9.86 21.35
CA GLY A 100 -2.47 -10.13 19.93
C GLY A 100 -1.12 -10.71 19.50
N VAL A 101 -1.20 -11.55 18.48
CA VAL A 101 -0.11 -11.94 17.59
C VAL A 101 -0.10 -10.91 16.45
N TYR A 102 0.76 -9.89 16.57
CA TYR A 102 0.87 -8.79 15.61
C TYR A 102 1.83 -9.16 14.46
N SER A 103 2.19 -8.17 13.64
CA SER A 103 2.95 -8.33 12.40
C SER A 103 4.34 -8.92 12.56
N GLY A 104 4.83 -9.53 11.48
CA GLY A 104 6.10 -10.22 11.46
C GLY A 104 6.47 -10.84 10.12
N THR A 105 7.53 -11.63 10.14
CA THR A 105 8.12 -12.30 8.99
C THR A 105 8.02 -13.82 9.10
N MET A 106 8.34 -14.50 7.99
CA MET A 106 8.63 -15.93 7.94
C MET A 106 9.82 -16.16 7.01
N ILE A 107 10.87 -16.78 7.51
CA ILE A 107 12.14 -16.96 6.81
C ILE A 107 12.69 -18.36 7.09
N ASN A 108 13.49 -18.93 6.18
CA ASN A 108 14.29 -20.10 6.51
C ASN A 108 15.49 -19.69 7.37
N ASN A 109 15.70 -20.38 8.49
CA ASN A 109 16.89 -20.21 9.30
C ASN A 109 18.14 -20.79 8.59
N HIS A 110 19.32 -20.61 9.19
CA HIS A 110 20.57 -21.07 8.57
C HIS A 110 20.66 -22.60 8.39
N LEU A 111 19.79 -23.37 9.07
CA LEU A 111 19.67 -24.83 8.89
C LEU A 111 18.68 -25.23 7.77
N GLY A 112 17.97 -24.27 7.18
CA GLY A 112 16.99 -24.48 6.11
C GLY A 112 15.57 -24.79 6.59
N ASP A 113 15.30 -24.69 7.90
CA ASP A 113 13.94 -24.84 8.46
C ASP A 113 13.24 -23.46 8.56
N PRO A 114 11.96 -23.34 8.14
CA PRO A 114 11.22 -22.10 8.28
C PRO A 114 10.91 -21.75 9.74
N VAL A 115 11.05 -20.47 10.07
CA VAL A 115 10.69 -19.87 11.36
C VAL A 115 9.87 -18.61 11.13
N ALA A 116 8.91 -18.36 12.01
CA ALA A 116 8.17 -17.10 12.09
C ALA A 116 8.70 -16.25 13.24
N ILE A 117 8.82 -14.94 13.00
CA ILE A 117 9.27 -13.96 13.98
C ILE A 117 8.25 -12.83 13.95
N TYR A 118 7.66 -12.48 15.08
CA TYR A 118 6.47 -11.64 15.16
C TYR A 118 6.49 -10.71 16.38
N ALA A 119 5.76 -9.61 16.29
CA ALA A 119 5.46 -8.76 17.43
C ALA A 119 4.41 -9.44 18.33
N CYS A 120 4.76 -9.67 19.58
CA CYS A 120 3.88 -10.23 20.61
C CYS A 120 3.46 -9.16 21.59
N VAL A 121 2.18 -9.14 21.98
CA VAL A 121 1.61 -8.08 22.81
C VAL A 121 1.11 -8.60 24.16
N GLU A 122 1.84 -8.27 25.23
CA GLU A 122 1.49 -8.57 26.60
C GLU A 122 0.37 -7.64 27.10
N ASN A 123 -0.57 -8.22 27.86
CA ASN A 123 -1.61 -7.48 28.57
C ASN A 123 -1.02 -6.64 29.71
N ALA A 124 -1.15 -5.31 29.63
CA ALA A 124 -0.79 -4.42 30.74
C ALA A 124 -1.55 -4.80 32.03
N GLY A 125 -0.88 -4.77 33.18
CA GLY A 125 -1.48 -5.15 34.46
C GLY A 125 -2.75 -4.34 34.77
N ALA A 126 -3.70 -4.89 35.54
CA ALA A 126 -4.95 -4.19 35.83
C ALA A 126 -4.72 -2.81 36.51
N GLU A 127 -3.65 -2.68 37.30
CA GLU A 127 -3.21 -1.41 37.90
C GLU A 127 -2.58 -0.46 36.87
N ASP A 128 -1.88 -0.98 35.86
CA ASP A 128 -1.26 -0.23 34.77
C ASP A 128 -2.33 0.32 33.80
N VAL A 129 -3.31 -0.50 33.43
CA VAL A 129 -4.49 -0.10 32.65
C VAL A 129 -5.30 0.95 33.39
N ALA A 130 -5.48 0.81 34.72
CA ALA A 130 -6.13 1.82 35.55
C ALA A 130 -5.33 3.14 35.64
N GLN A 131 -4.03 3.13 35.35
CA GLN A 131 -3.16 4.30 35.22
C GLN A 131 -3.05 4.81 33.77
N GLY A 132 -3.76 4.20 32.81
CA GLY A 132 -3.72 4.55 31.39
C GLY A 132 -2.42 4.15 30.67
N ARG A 133 -1.64 3.21 31.23
CA ARG A 133 -0.48 2.65 30.53
C ARG A 133 -0.96 1.67 29.44
N PRO A 134 -0.27 1.62 28.28
CA PRO A 134 -0.67 0.77 27.17
C PRO A 134 -0.13 -0.67 27.31
N ASP A 135 -0.70 -1.59 26.54
CA ASP A 135 -0.20 -2.97 26.38
C ASP A 135 1.23 -3.01 25.82
N ILE A 136 2.04 -3.98 26.23
CA ILE A 136 3.49 -3.97 25.97
C ILE A 136 3.82 -4.82 24.73
N GLN A 137 4.54 -4.24 23.76
CA GLN A 137 4.98 -4.93 22.55
C GLN A 137 6.42 -5.42 22.66
N ARG A 138 6.66 -6.65 22.20
CA ARG A 138 7.95 -7.35 22.23
C ARG A 138 8.13 -8.21 20.99
N VAL A 139 9.32 -8.80 20.79
CA VAL A 139 9.55 -9.76 19.71
C VAL A 139 9.47 -11.19 20.23
N CYS A 140 8.75 -12.03 19.51
CA CYS A 140 8.59 -13.45 19.77
C CYS A 140 8.89 -14.29 18.51
N THR A 141 9.18 -15.57 18.72
CA THR A 141 9.54 -16.55 17.67
C THR A 141 8.63 -17.78 17.74
N ALA A 142 8.41 -18.42 16.60
CA ALA A 142 7.65 -19.67 16.49
C ALA A 142 8.14 -20.48 15.28
N SER A 143 7.93 -21.79 15.28
CA SER A 143 8.34 -22.67 14.18
C SER A 143 7.24 -23.70 13.85
N PRO A 144 7.07 -24.11 12.58
CA PRO A 144 6.17 -25.20 12.25
C PRO A 144 6.61 -26.50 12.96
N SER A 145 5.65 -27.35 13.32
CA SER A 145 5.94 -28.56 14.09
C SER A 145 6.99 -29.46 13.42
N LYS A 146 7.84 -30.12 14.21
CA LYS A 146 8.85 -31.09 13.70
C LYS A 146 8.24 -32.28 12.96
N ALA A 147 6.93 -32.51 13.10
CA ALA A 147 6.17 -33.49 12.35
C ALA A 147 5.80 -32.98 10.95
N ASP A 148 5.38 -31.71 10.81
CA ASP A 148 5.02 -31.14 9.51
C ASP A 148 6.24 -30.78 8.66
N LEU A 149 7.32 -30.25 9.27
CA LEU A 149 8.60 -29.97 8.60
C LEU A 149 9.17 -31.17 7.82
N LYS A 150 8.90 -32.39 8.31
CA LYS A 150 9.28 -33.69 7.73
C LYS A 150 8.14 -34.40 6.99
N GLY A 151 6.94 -33.84 7.05
CA GLY A 151 5.69 -34.47 6.65
C GLY A 151 5.15 -33.87 5.36
N LYS A 152 4.01 -33.16 5.46
CA LYS A 152 3.36 -32.53 4.32
C LYS A 152 3.88 -31.12 4.03
N ARG A 153 4.52 -30.47 5.01
CA ARG A 153 4.91 -29.05 4.99
C ARG A 153 3.72 -28.16 4.60
N THR A 154 2.59 -28.31 5.30
CA THR A 154 1.44 -27.42 5.08
C THR A 154 1.63 -26.07 5.76
N LEU A 155 2.47 -26.02 6.80
CA LEU A 155 2.86 -24.82 7.55
C LEU A 155 1.64 -24.05 8.12
N ASP A 156 0.54 -24.78 8.36
CA ASP A 156 -0.75 -24.20 8.79
C ASP A 156 -0.78 -23.76 10.26
N ILE A 157 0.12 -24.27 11.11
CA ILE A 157 0.15 -24.01 12.56
C ILE A 157 1.62 -23.95 13.05
N PHE A 158 1.95 -22.95 13.87
CA PHE A 158 3.27 -22.81 14.48
C PHE A 158 3.28 -23.20 15.97
N GLU A 159 4.34 -23.89 16.39
CA GLU A 159 4.71 -24.10 17.78
C GLU A 159 5.49 -22.86 18.27
N LYS A 160 4.91 -22.10 19.21
CA LYS A 160 5.58 -20.94 19.81
C LYS A 160 6.77 -21.35 20.67
N ASN A 161 7.84 -20.57 20.62
CA ASN A 161 9.07 -20.83 21.35
C ASN A 161 8.85 -20.76 22.88
N PRO A 162 9.30 -21.76 23.66
CA PRO A 162 9.23 -21.74 25.13
C PRO A 162 10.09 -20.65 25.79
N VAL A 163 11.05 -20.01 25.10
CA VAL A 163 11.84 -18.89 25.66
C VAL A 163 11.32 -17.50 25.26
N ASN A 164 10.15 -17.40 24.61
CA ASN A 164 9.52 -16.11 24.30
C ASN A 164 9.14 -15.31 25.57
N PRO A 165 9.18 -13.97 25.54
CA PRO A 165 9.66 -13.12 24.44
C PRO A 165 11.19 -13.17 24.29
N VAL A 166 11.69 -13.04 23.05
CA VAL A 166 13.13 -13.11 22.74
C VAL A 166 13.84 -11.76 22.73
N LEU A 167 13.09 -10.67 22.62
CA LEU A 167 13.54 -9.29 22.80
C LEU A 167 12.45 -8.46 23.47
N SER A 168 12.87 -7.47 24.24
CA SER A 168 12.02 -6.57 25.03
C SER A 168 12.37 -5.09 24.79
N GLU A 169 11.50 -4.22 25.29
CA GLU A 169 11.70 -2.78 25.45
C GLU A 169 13.00 -2.41 26.20
N HIS A 170 13.56 -3.34 27.00
CA HIS A 170 14.81 -3.14 27.74
C HIS A 170 16.07 -3.51 26.96
N ASP A 171 15.93 -4.20 25.82
CA ASP A 171 17.07 -4.60 24.98
C ASP A 171 17.53 -3.49 24.02
N VAL A 172 16.77 -2.37 23.93
CA VAL A 172 17.08 -1.19 23.13
C VAL A 172 17.62 -0.06 24.02
N PRO A 173 18.76 0.57 23.71
CA PRO A 173 19.23 1.75 24.42
C PRO A 173 18.28 2.95 24.31
N GLY A 174 18.17 3.74 25.38
CA GLY A 174 17.25 4.88 25.47
C GLY A 174 15.97 4.55 26.25
N LEU A 175 14.94 5.38 26.13
CA LEU A 175 13.62 5.12 26.70
C LEU A 175 12.65 4.71 25.59
N VAL A 176 12.38 3.41 25.47
CA VAL A 176 11.38 2.89 24.52
C VAL A 176 9.96 3.08 25.05
N TYR A 177 9.04 3.46 24.16
CA TYR A 177 7.62 3.57 24.48
C TYR A 177 6.91 2.21 24.33
N LEU A 178 6.21 1.75 25.37
CA LEU A 178 5.89 0.32 25.57
C LEU A 178 5.06 -0.34 24.45
N ASN A 179 4.13 0.39 23.83
CA ASN A 179 3.33 -0.10 22.70
C ASN A 179 3.89 0.32 21.33
N ASN A 180 5.21 0.57 21.26
CA ASN A 180 5.91 1.06 20.09
C ASN A 180 7.26 0.32 19.90
N PHE A 181 7.25 -1.02 20.00
CA PHE A 181 8.40 -1.88 19.67
C PHE A 181 7.92 -3.14 18.93
N ARG A 182 7.96 -3.13 17.59
CA ARG A 182 7.26 -4.13 16.77
C ARG A 182 7.84 -4.36 15.37
N ASP A 183 7.18 -5.27 14.67
CA ASP A 183 7.28 -5.59 13.25
C ASP A 183 8.67 -6.07 12.78
N PRO A 184 9.15 -7.23 13.26
CA PRO A 184 10.41 -7.84 12.83
C PRO A 184 10.50 -8.11 11.31
N THR A 185 11.67 -7.90 10.73
CA THR A 185 12.00 -8.15 9.30
C THR A 185 12.44 -9.58 9.01
N GLU A 186 12.60 -9.93 7.72
CA GLU A 186 13.56 -10.98 7.31
C GLU A 186 14.94 -10.71 7.95
N LEU A 187 15.69 -11.77 8.31
CA LEU A 187 17.10 -11.65 8.72
C LEU A 187 18.03 -11.65 7.51
N TRP A 188 19.15 -10.95 7.63
CA TRP A 188 20.30 -11.05 6.71
C TRP A 188 21.59 -11.34 7.49
N ALA A 189 22.63 -11.86 6.84
CA ALA A 189 23.94 -12.05 7.47
C ALA A 189 24.61 -10.69 7.76
N ASP A 190 25.25 -10.53 8.92
CA ASP A 190 26.01 -9.32 9.24
C ASP A 190 27.27 -9.24 8.35
N PRO A 191 27.44 -8.21 7.51
CA PRO A 191 28.61 -8.12 6.64
C PRO A 191 29.91 -7.70 7.37
N ALA A 192 29.83 -7.25 8.63
CA ALA A 192 30.99 -7.08 9.51
C ALA A 192 31.32 -8.37 10.29
N HIS A 193 30.30 -9.11 10.73
CA HIS A 193 30.45 -10.28 11.60
C HIS A 193 30.05 -11.58 10.87
N ALA A 194 31.02 -12.25 10.25
CA ALA A 194 30.82 -13.63 9.81
C ALA A 194 30.38 -14.51 11.01
N ASP A 195 29.39 -15.38 10.76
CA ASP A 195 28.66 -16.20 11.75
C ASP A 195 27.64 -15.44 12.64
N GLU A 196 27.32 -14.16 12.38
CA GLU A 196 26.17 -13.47 12.96
C GLU A 196 25.12 -13.03 11.90
N TRP A 197 23.86 -12.89 12.32
CA TRP A 197 22.74 -12.42 11.51
C TRP A 197 22.03 -11.24 12.17
N LEU A 198 21.62 -10.27 11.35
CA LEU A 198 20.90 -9.06 11.75
C LEU A 198 19.39 -9.20 11.51
N LEU A 199 18.61 -8.74 12.49
CA LEU A 199 17.16 -8.58 12.48
C LEU A 199 16.84 -7.09 12.71
N ALA A 200 15.99 -6.49 11.88
CA ALA A 200 15.44 -5.16 12.14
C ALA A 200 14.03 -5.23 12.77
N ALA A 201 13.70 -4.21 13.55
CA ALA A 201 12.36 -3.88 14.05
C ALA A 201 12.21 -2.35 14.17
N ILE A 202 11.00 -1.83 14.34
CA ILE A 202 10.83 -0.42 14.75
C ILE A 202 10.76 -0.32 16.26
N ALA A 203 11.50 0.63 16.83
CA ALA A 203 11.26 1.16 18.17
C ALA A 203 10.97 2.67 18.10
N ARG A 204 9.99 3.17 18.85
CA ARG A 204 9.96 4.58 19.26
C ARG A 204 10.92 4.73 20.43
N VAL A 205 11.97 5.53 20.26
CA VAL A 205 12.99 5.75 21.30
C VAL A 205 13.03 7.22 21.65
N LYS A 206 13.13 7.49 22.95
CA LYS A 206 13.48 8.79 23.48
C LYS A 206 14.89 8.78 24.06
N ASP A 207 15.76 9.58 23.48
CA ASP A 207 17.20 9.64 23.75
C ASP A 207 17.73 11.08 23.57
N ASP A 208 19.05 11.23 23.33
CA ASP A 208 19.68 12.53 23.11
C ASP A 208 19.41 13.11 21.70
N GLU A 209 18.91 12.32 20.74
CA GLU A 209 18.48 12.77 19.40
C GLU A 209 17.00 13.21 19.37
N GLY A 210 16.20 12.87 20.39
CA GLY A 210 14.84 13.37 20.56
C GLY A 210 13.84 12.33 21.05
N ASP A 211 12.70 12.23 20.37
CA ASP A 211 11.61 11.27 20.63
C ASP A 211 11.12 10.80 19.24
N ASN A 212 11.89 9.90 18.62
CA ASN A 212 11.87 9.61 17.19
C ASN A 212 11.49 8.15 16.92
N ALA A 213 11.25 7.81 15.64
CA ALA A 213 11.13 6.43 15.18
C ALA A 213 12.51 5.91 14.73
N HIS A 214 12.92 4.74 15.22
CA HIS A 214 14.21 4.13 14.91
C HIS A 214 14.02 2.73 14.31
N VAL A 215 14.70 2.47 13.20
CA VAL A 215 14.90 1.12 12.65
C VAL A 215 16.06 0.49 13.42
N VAL A 216 15.74 -0.22 14.51
CA VAL A 216 16.74 -0.81 15.42
C VAL A 216 17.17 -2.19 14.96
N LEU A 217 18.48 -2.48 15.00
CA LEU A 217 19.04 -3.78 14.65
C LEU A 217 19.46 -4.58 15.87
N PHE A 218 19.13 -5.86 15.84
CA PHE A 218 19.62 -6.88 16.77
C PHE A 218 20.42 -7.92 16.00
N ARG A 219 21.56 -8.33 16.55
CA ARG A 219 22.35 -9.46 16.06
C ARG A 219 22.07 -10.73 16.84
N THR A 220 22.13 -11.88 16.18
CA THR A 220 22.22 -13.19 16.83
C THR A 220 23.26 -14.08 16.14
N ALA A 221 23.87 -14.98 16.90
CA ALA A 221 24.74 -16.06 16.42
C ALA A 221 24.04 -17.44 16.53
N ASP A 222 22.75 -17.49 16.84
CA ASP A 222 21.95 -18.71 16.86
C ASP A 222 21.51 -19.07 15.43
N PRO A 223 22.04 -20.13 14.78
CA PRO A 223 21.70 -20.49 13.41
C PRO A 223 20.25 -20.97 13.23
N THR A 224 19.50 -21.16 14.33
CA THR A 224 18.06 -21.45 14.27
C THR A 224 17.19 -20.19 14.20
N PHE A 225 17.77 -19.01 14.47
CA PHE A 225 17.10 -17.70 14.63
C PHE A 225 16.05 -17.66 15.77
N MET A 226 16.04 -18.64 16.68
CA MET A 226 15.05 -18.74 17.76
C MET A 226 15.47 -18.04 19.06
N SER A 227 16.74 -17.63 19.20
CA SER A 227 17.26 -17.04 20.45
C SER A 227 18.52 -16.19 20.19
N GLY A 228 19.20 -15.77 21.27
CA GLY A 228 20.55 -15.21 21.22
C GLY A 228 20.67 -13.74 20.80
N TYR A 229 19.54 -13.08 20.53
CA TYR A 229 19.49 -11.69 20.08
C TYR A 229 20.09 -10.70 21.08
N LYS A 230 20.81 -9.70 20.56
CA LYS A 230 21.37 -8.55 21.28
C LYS A 230 21.35 -7.32 20.38
N PHE A 231 21.13 -6.13 20.92
CA PHE A 231 21.22 -4.89 20.15
C PHE A 231 22.59 -4.73 19.47
N SER A 232 22.58 -4.22 18.24
CA SER A 232 23.77 -3.88 17.46
C SER A 232 23.89 -2.35 17.30
N HIS A 233 22.93 -1.73 16.62
CA HIS A 233 22.85 -0.29 16.37
C HIS A 233 21.49 0.08 15.75
N THR A 234 21.20 1.38 15.66
CA THR A 234 20.12 1.90 14.81
C THR A 234 20.60 1.98 13.36
N LEU A 235 19.87 1.37 12.42
CA LEU A 235 20.14 1.42 10.98
C LEU A 235 19.74 2.78 10.37
N TYR A 236 18.63 3.34 10.85
CA TYR A 236 18.04 4.59 10.36
C TYR A 236 17.14 5.21 11.45
N THR A 237 17.20 6.53 11.62
CA THR A 237 16.28 7.31 12.47
C THR A 237 15.39 8.17 11.57
N TYR A 238 14.09 8.21 11.83
CA TYR A 238 13.11 8.99 11.09
C TYR A 238 12.47 10.05 12.01
N HIS A 239 12.46 11.30 11.53
CA HIS A 239 12.20 12.49 12.36
C HIS A 239 10.87 13.19 12.05
N LEU A 240 10.09 12.71 11.08
CA LEU A 240 8.84 13.38 10.66
C LEU A 240 7.60 12.93 11.47
N GLU A 241 7.67 11.75 12.10
CA GLU A 241 6.68 11.28 13.07
C GLU A 241 7.36 10.34 14.09
N PRO A 242 6.84 10.21 15.32
CA PRO A 242 7.53 9.46 16.39
C PRO A 242 7.32 7.94 16.33
N MET A 243 6.64 7.39 15.31
CA MET A 243 6.52 5.94 15.13
C MET A 243 6.31 5.54 13.67
N LEU A 244 7.09 4.55 13.24
CA LEU A 244 6.94 3.82 11.98
C LEU A 244 6.36 2.42 12.23
N GLU A 245 5.88 1.76 11.19
CA GLU A 245 5.43 0.37 11.22
C GLU A 245 6.02 -0.43 10.06
N CYS A 246 5.90 -1.77 10.13
CA CYS A 246 6.24 -2.71 9.07
C CYS A 246 7.52 -2.35 8.28
N PRO A 247 8.70 -2.35 8.93
CA PRO A 247 9.96 -2.15 8.24
C PRO A 247 10.23 -3.31 7.29
N ASP A 248 11.06 -3.03 6.29
CA ASP A 248 11.65 -4.03 5.42
C ASP A 248 12.99 -3.51 4.86
N PHE A 249 13.97 -4.39 4.67
CA PHE A 249 15.31 -4.01 4.23
C PHE A 249 15.85 -5.05 3.25
N PHE A 250 15.94 -4.67 1.97
CA PHE A 250 16.06 -5.64 0.89
C PHE A 250 16.88 -5.16 -0.30
N THR A 251 17.27 -6.10 -1.16
CA THR A 251 17.85 -5.87 -2.49
C THR A 251 16.86 -6.29 -3.58
N VAL A 252 17.08 -5.79 -4.80
CA VAL A 252 16.32 -6.17 -6.01
C VAL A 252 17.32 -6.59 -7.08
N ASP A 253 17.13 -7.77 -7.68
CA ASP A 253 18.16 -8.57 -8.36
C ASP A 253 18.98 -7.84 -9.46
N SER A 254 18.39 -6.83 -10.11
CA SER A 254 19.06 -6.03 -11.14
C SER A 254 19.99 -4.93 -10.60
N THR A 255 20.10 -4.77 -9.28
CA THR A 255 20.83 -3.68 -8.63
C THR A 255 21.77 -4.18 -7.53
N ASN A 256 22.93 -3.53 -7.38
CA ASN A 256 23.76 -3.64 -6.17
C ASN A 256 23.24 -2.71 -5.05
N GLY A 257 21.93 -2.40 -5.05
CA GLY A 257 21.30 -1.41 -4.18
C GLY A 257 20.55 -2.07 -3.03
N TYR A 258 20.67 -1.48 -1.84
CA TYR A 258 19.83 -1.79 -0.69
C TYR A 258 18.75 -0.72 -0.55
N PHE A 259 17.52 -1.16 -0.32
CA PHE A 259 16.35 -0.31 -0.14
C PHE A 259 15.81 -0.52 1.27
N LEU A 260 15.60 0.58 1.99
CA LEU A 260 14.88 0.57 3.27
C LEU A 260 13.44 1.00 3.00
N LYS A 261 12.49 0.26 3.57
CA LYS A 261 11.06 0.50 3.46
C LYS A 261 10.45 0.57 4.85
N PHE A 262 9.44 1.43 5.03
CA PHE A 262 8.61 1.48 6.23
C PHE A 262 7.22 2.04 5.93
N SER A 263 6.29 1.79 6.85
CA SER A 263 4.91 2.28 6.84
C SER A 263 4.78 3.45 7.81
N THR A 264 4.18 4.58 7.39
CA THR A 264 4.04 5.76 8.26
C THR A 264 2.69 5.82 8.97
N MET A 265 2.67 6.08 10.28
CA MET A 265 1.44 5.99 11.09
C MET A 265 0.48 7.16 10.88
N GLU A 266 0.98 8.40 10.82
CA GLU A 266 0.16 9.59 10.67
C GLU A 266 -0.24 9.82 9.21
N ALA A 267 0.74 9.79 8.31
CA ALA A 267 0.51 10.02 6.88
C ALA A 267 -0.15 8.83 6.16
N ARG A 268 -0.03 7.61 6.71
CA ARG A 268 -0.52 6.35 6.12
C ARG A 268 -0.05 6.15 4.69
N ARG A 269 1.28 6.02 4.53
CA ARG A 269 1.95 5.73 3.26
C ARG A 269 3.06 4.71 3.45
N GLU A 270 3.34 3.97 2.39
CA GLU A 270 4.52 3.11 2.30
C GLU A 270 5.66 3.88 1.68
N PHE A 271 6.68 4.19 2.48
CA PHE A 271 7.87 4.94 2.07
C PHE A 271 8.98 4.01 1.62
N ILE A 272 9.73 4.45 0.61
CA ILE A 272 11.07 3.95 0.29
C ILE A 272 12.11 5.03 0.56
N VAL A 273 13.11 4.66 1.35
CA VAL A 273 14.40 5.34 1.46
C VAL A 273 15.39 4.62 0.55
N TYR A 274 16.12 5.38 -0.27
CA TYR A 274 17.20 4.89 -1.12
C TYR A 274 18.53 5.26 -0.46
N GLY A 275 19.55 4.45 -0.70
CA GLY A 275 20.84 4.67 -0.04
C GLY A 275 21.86 3.59 -0.36
N ASN A 276 22.98 3.65 0.33
CA ASN A 276 24.05 2.66 0.26
C ASN A 276 24.23 2.01 1.65
N TYR A 277 24.24 0.67 1.69
CA TYR A 277 24.64 -0.08 2.88
C TYR A 277 26.15 -0.36 2.79
N GLN A 278 26.93 0.23 3.68
CA GLN A 278 28.38 0.35 3.53
C GLN A 278 29.13 0.21 4.86
N PRO A 279 30.39 -0.30 4.86
CA PRO A 279 31.16 -0.47 6.08
C PRO A 279 31.49 0.87 6.76
N ASN A 280 31.50 0.85 8.08
CA ASN A 280 31.97 1.92 8.95
C ASN A 280 33.05 1.34 9.88
N GLU A 281 34.29 1.35 9.41
CA GLU A 281 35.46 0.80 10.12
C GLU A 281 35.66 1.38 11.53
N ALA A 282 35.17 2.60 11.79
CA ALA A 282 35.25 3.24 13.10
C ALA A 282 34.21 2.73 14.11
N LYS A 283 33.22 1.93 13.67
CA LYS A 283 32.16 1.33 14.50
C LYS A 283 32.13 -0.20 14.48
N ASP A 284 32.92 -0.85 13.62
CA ASP A 284 32.88 -2.31 13.35
C ASP A 284 31.46 -2.78 12.92
N GLN A 285 30.82 -1.97 12.06
CA GLN A 285 29.42 -2.10 11.66
C GLN A 285 29.23 -1.68 10.19
N TYR A 286 28.19 -2.18 9.53
CA TYR A 286 27.70 -1.61 8.27
C TYR A 286 26.55 -0.63 8.56
N VAL A 287 26.61 0.57 7.97
CA VAL A 287 25.61 1.63 8.14
C VAL A 287 24.85 1.87 6.84
N TYR A 288 23.60 2.32 6.93
CA TYR A 288 22.83 2.78 5.79
C TYR A 288 22.98 4.30 5.64
N VAL A 289 23.49 4.74 4.49
CA VAL A 289 23.63 6.17 4.15
C VAL A 289 22.58 6.52 3.11
N GLU A 290 21.67 7.41 3.47
CA GLU A 290 20.60 7.89 2.60
C GLU A 290 21.12 8.64 1.36
N ASP A 291 20.48 8.38 0.22
CA ASP A 291 20.58 9.16 -1.00
C ASP A 291 19.42 10.16 -1.05
N THR A 292 19.66 11.37 -0.54
CA THR A 292 18.65 12.43 -0.42
C THR A 292 18.14 12.95 -1.78
N ASP A 293 18.86 12.68 -2.88
CA ASP A 293 18.44 13.04 -4.24
C ASP A 293 17.45 12.01 -4.83
N ARG A 294 17.28 10.85 -4.18
CA ARG A 294 16.37 9.77 -4.62
C ARG A 294 15.30 9.36 -3.60
N THR A 295 15.50 9.63 -2.31
CA THR A 295 14.58 9.32 -1.21
C THR A 295 13.24 10.07 -1.31
N ASN A 296 12.31 9.71 -0.42
CA ASN A 296 10.92 10.15 -0.40
C ASN A 296 10.17 9.73 -1.68
N THR A 297 10.05 8.42 -1.93
CA THR A 297 9.05 7.89 -2.89
C THR A 297 8.05 6.98 -2.20
N PHE A 298 6.77 7.21 -2.44
CA PHE A 298 5.73 6.25 -2.07
C PHE A 298 5.71 5.05 -3.03
N ILE A 299 5.36 3.87 -2.49
CA ILE A 299 5.07 2.67 -3.28
C ILE A 299 3.79 2.86 -4.11
N ASP A 300 2.77 3.46 -3.48
CA ASP A 300 1.42 3.68 -3.97
C ASP A 300 0.87 4.98 -3.36
N PHE A 301 -0.03 5.68 -4.06
CA PHE A 301 -0.56 6.96 -3.61
C PHE A 301 -1.90 6.90 -2.87
N GLY A 302 -2.55 5.73 -2.86
CA GLY A 302 -3.76 5.47 -2.08
C GLY A 302 -3.47 4.87 -0.70
N PRO A 303 -4.50 4.38 0.01
CA PRO A 303 -4.33 3.64 1.25
C PRO A 303 -3.90 2.19 0.96
N TYR A 304 -2.67 2.03 0.47
CA TYR A 304 -1.94 0.77 0.48
C TYR A 304 -0.99 0.85 1.68
N TYR A 305 -0.99 -0.16 2.55
CA TYR A 305 -0.32 -0.08 3.86
C TYR A 305 0.30 -1.41 4.33
N ALA A 306 1.17 -1.32 5.34
CA ALA A 306 1.81 -2.44 6.03
C ALA A 306 2.50 -3.45 5.10
N SER A 307 3.02 -2.98 3.96
CA SER A 307 3.55 -3.82 2.90
C SER A 307 4.83 -4.54 3.32
N LYS A 308 5.01 -5.76 2.82
CA LYS A 308 6.16 -6.61 3.12
C LYS A 308 6.61 -7.32 1.86
N THR A 309 7.89 -7.22 1.56
CA THR A 309 8.51 -7.97 0.48
C THR A 309 8.91 -9.36 0.93
N PHE A 310 9.15 -10.24 -0.03
CA PHE A 310 9.81 -11.52 0.20
C PHE A 310 10.55 -11.95 -1.08
N TYR A 311 11.59 -12.76 -0.93
CA TYR A 311 12.26 -13.36 -2.08
C TYR A 311 11.61 -14.68 -2.48
N ASP A 312 11.24 -14.85 -3.76
CA ASP A 312 10.85 -16.16 -4.30
C ASP A 312 12.11 -16.90 -4.77
N PRO A 313 12.54 -17.99 -4.09
CA PRO A 313 13.77 -18.71 -4.43
C PRO A 313 13.64 -19.57 -5.70
N ILE A 314 12.42 -19.77 -6.21
CA ILE A 314 12.12 -20.59 -7.40
C ILE A 314 12.04 -19.70 -8.65
N LEU A 315 11.31 -18.59 -8.57
CA LEU A 315 11.26 -17.59 -9.64
C LEU A 315 12.49 -16.68 -9.68
N LYS A 316 13.24 -16.59 -8.57
CA LYS A 316 14.43 -15.75 -8.39
C LYS A 316 14.14 -14.27 -8.64
N GLN A 317 13.10 -13.80 -7.96
CA GLN A 317 12.69 -12.40 -7.96
C GLN A 317 12.16 -12.05 -6.57
N ARG A 318 12.39 -10.81 -6.12
CA ARG A 318 11.62 -10.25 -5.00
C ARG A 318 10.21 -9.87 -5.47
N MET A 319 9.22 -9.96 -4.58
CA MET A 319 7.85 -9.48 -4.80
C MET A 319 7.35 -8.79 -3.53
N ILE A 320 6.24 -8.03 -3.62
CA ILE A 320 5.69 -7.26 -2.50
C ILE A 320 4.19 -7.50 -2.32
N TRP A 321 3.81 -7.80 -1.08
CA TRP A 321 2.43 -7.82 -0.61
C TRP A 321 2.11 -6.53 0.13
N GLY A 322 0.86 -6.08 0.07
CA GLY A 322 0.37 -5.01 0.94
C GLY A 322 -1.14 -5.09 1.17
N TRP A 323 -1.57 -4.48 2.26
CA TRP A 323 -2.97 -4.42 2.68
C TRP A 323 -3.64 -3.16 2.12
N VAL A 324 -4.86 -3.31 1.62
CA VAL A 324 -5.76 -2.20 1.29
C VAL A 324 -6.94 -2.27 2.27
N PRO A 325 -7.15 -1.25 3.13
CA PRO A 325 -8.21 -1.21 4.12
C PRO A 325 -9.56 -0.90 3.47
N GLU A 326 -10.61 -0.86 4.29
CA GLU A 326 -11.90 -0.30 3.88
C GLU A 326 -11.86 1.25 3.88
N GLU A 327 -12.42 1.88 2.85
CA GLU A 327 -12.57 3.35 2.76
C GLU A 327 -14.04 3.77 2.94
N MET A 328 -14.64 3.34 4.04
CA MET A 328 -15.97 3.77 4.49
C MET A 328 -16.05 3.62 6.01
N GLU A 329 -17.09 4.19 6.64
CA GLU A 329 -17.18 4.16 8.10
C GLU A 329 -17.28 2.73 8.65
N GLN A 330 -16.58 2.47 9.77
CA GLN A 330 -16.55 1.14 10.40
C GLN A 330 -17.96 0.61 10.74
N THR A 331 -18.86 1.50 11.20
CA THR A 331 -20.26 1.14 11.51
C THR A 331 -21.10 0.80 10.26
N GLN A 332 -20.61 1.16 9.08
CA GLN A 332 -21.20 0.91 7.78
C GLN A 332 -20.67 -0.42 7.23
N ASN A 333 -19.34 -0.63 7.25
CA ASN A 333 -18.69 -1.92 6.89
C ASN A 333 -19.36 -3.11 7.62
N LEU A 334 -19.48 -3.00 8.95
CA LEU A 334 -20.04 -4.03 9.83
C LEU A 334 -21.49 -4.41 9.49
N LYS A 335 -22.28 -3.48 8.94
CA LYS A 335 -23.68 -3.71 8.55
C LYS A 335 -23.84 -4.26 7.14
N VAL A 336 -22.81 -4.11 6.30
CA VAL A 336 -22.93 -4.24 4.84
C VAL A 336 -22.34 -5.53 4.31
N GLN A 337 -21.15 -5.92 4.78
CA GLN A 337 -20.41 -7.06 4.19
C GLN A 337 -19.87 -8.06 5.22
N GLY A 338 -19.77 -7.71 6.51
CA GLY A 338 -19.34 -8.64 7.56
C GLY A 338 -17.86 -9.06 7.53
N TRP A 339 -17.08 -8.51 6.59
CA TRP A 339 -15.63 -8.64 6.46
C TRP A 339 -14.97 -7.25 6.27
N ALA A 340 -13.65 -7.16 6.42
CA ALA A 340 -12.89 -5.94 6.15
C ALA A 340 -11.43 -6.24 5.79
N GLY A 341 -10.88 -5.50 4.82
CA GLY A 341 -9.47 -5.58 4.39
C GLY A 341 -9.23 -6.55 3.23
N VAL A 342 -8.24 -6.22 2.40
CA VAL A 342 -7.85 -6.98 1.20
C VAL A 342 -6.33 -7.02 1.07
N GLN A 343 -5.75 -8.15 0.66
CA GLN A 343 -4.32 -8.26 0.29
C GLN A 343 -4.14 -8.18 -1.23
N VAL A 344 -3.12 -7.46 -1.67
CA VAL A 344 -2.72 -7.34 -3.08
C VAL A 344 -1.24 -7.68 -3.26
N LEU A 345 -0.88 -8.30 -4.39
CA LEU A 345 0.48 -8.76 -4.72
C LEU A 345 1.00 -8.08 -5.99
N ARG A 346 2.20 -7.52 -5.91
CA ARG A 346 2.88 -6.85 -7.02
C ARG A 346 4.31 -7.38 -7.18
N GLY A 347 4.83 -7.32 -8.40
CA GLY A 347 6.25 -7.44 -8.63
C GLY A 347 7.01 -6.21 -8.12
N ILE A 348 8.34 -6.29 -8.06
CA ILE A 348 9.20 -5.15 -7.77
C ILE A 348 10.36 -5.13 -8.76
N ALA A 349 10.68 -3.95 -9.28
CA ALA A 349 11.81 -3.75 -10.18
C ALA A 349 12.37 -2.33 -10.01
N TYR A 350 13.64 -2.13 -10.34
CA TYR A 350 14.23 -0.79 -10.40
C TYR A 350 14.20 -0.26 -11.83
N ASP A 351 13.80 1.00 -12.02
CA ASP A 351 13.89 1.69 -13.30
C ASP A 351 15.09 2.65 -13.30
N GLU A 352 16.10 2.32 -14.11
CA GLU A 352 17.36 3.09 -14.22
C GLU A 352 17.17 4.49 -14.82
N LYS A 353 16.12 4.72 -15.63
CA LYS A 353 15.87 6.04 -16.25
C LYS A 353 15.25 7.00 -15.24
N GLN A 354 14.26 6.50 -14.48
CA GLN A 354 13.54 7.25 -13.45
C GLN A 354 14.24 7.23 -12.09
N LYS A 355 15.28 6.39 -11.94
CA LYS A 355 16.06 6.17 -10.71
C LYS A 355 15.16 5.91 -9.49
N ARG A 356 14.20 5.00 -9.63
CA ARG A 356 13.23 4.64 -8.59
C ARG A 356 12.79 3.18 -8.73
N LEU A 357 12.21 2.64 -7.67
CA LEU A 357 11.45 1.39 -7.76
C LEU A 357 10.11 1.60 -8.50
N LYS A 358 9.66 0.53 -9.14
CA LYS A 358 8.34 0.37 -9.76
C LYS A 358 7.72 -0.97 -9.35
N TYR A 359 6.39 -1.01 -9.38
CA TYR A 359 5.58 -2.09 -8.79
C TYR A 359 4.59 -2.67 -9.81
N PRO A 360 5.06 -3.42 -10.83
CA PRO A 360 4.20 -3.95 -11.87
C PRO A 360 3.22 -5.01 -11.34
N PRO A 361 2.02 -5.17 -11.94
CA PRO A 361 1.12 -6.29 -11.63
C PRO A 361 1.73 -7.59 -12.14
N ILE A 362 1.75 -8.63 -11.30
CA ILE A 362 2.44 -9.89 -11.59
C ILE A 362 1.98 -10.51 -12.93
N PRO A 363 2.91 -11.09 -13.72
CA PRO A 363 2.57 -11.73 -15.01
C PRO A 363 1.46 -12.78 -14.93
N GLU A 364 1.40 -13.49 -13.80
CA GLU A 364 0.55 -14.65 -13.51
C GLU A 364 -0.95 -14.31 -13.56
N LEU A 365 -1.35 -13.09 -13.16
CA LEU A 365 -2.74 -12.61 -13.20
C LEU A 365 -3.39 -12.71 -14.59
N LYS A 366 -2.59 -12.77 -15.66
CA LYS A 366 -3.07 -13.00 -17.04
C LYS A 366 -3.84 -14.33 -17.18
N ALA A 367 -3.59 -15.32 -16.32
CA ALA A 367 -4.31 -16.60 -16.32
C ALA A 367 -5.77 -16.49 -15.84
N LEU A 368 -6.14 -15.41 -15.15
CA LEU A 368 -7.53 -15.14 -14.76
C LEU A 368 -8.38 -14.57 -15.89
N ARG A 369 -7.78 -14.06 -16.98
CA ARG A 369 -8.50 -13.47 -18.10
C ARG A 369 -9.48 -14.49 -18.71
N ARG A 370 -10.75 -14.10 -18.82
CA ARG A 370 -11.82 -14.90 -19.43
C ARG A 370 -12.15 -14.38 -20.82
N ALA A 371 -13.16 -13.51 -20.95
CA ALA A 371 -13.54 -12.93 -22.23
C ALA A 371 -12.87 -11.57 -22.43
N ARG A 372 -12.30 -11.33 -23.62
CA ARG A 372 -11.85 -9.98 -24.01
C ARG A 372 -13.07 -9.16 -24.45
N LEU A 373 -13.70 -8.50 -23.50
CA LEU A 373 -14.93 -7.72 -23.66
C LEU A 373 -14.78 -6.53 -24.63
N LEU A 374 -13.57 -5.98 -24.74
CA LEU A 374 -13.27 -4.84 -25.60
C LEU A 374 -11.85 -4.96 -26.18
N ASN A 375 -11.70 -4.59 -27.45
CA ASN A 375 -10.41 -4.26 -28.08
C ASN A 375 -10.68 -3.22 -29.16
N LYS A 376 -10.29 -1.97 -28.93
CA LYS A 376 -10.61 -0.84 -29.82
C LYS A 376 -9.45 0.15 -29.85
N THR A 377 -9.20 0.73 -31.02
CA THR A 377 -8.39 1.95 -31.14
C THR A 377 -9.32 3.10 -31.52
N LEU A 378 -9.15 4.24 -30.87
CA LEU A 378 -9.86 5.50 -31.15
C LEU A 378 -8.85 6.64 -31.32
N VAL A 379 -9.27 7.69 -32.02
CA VAL A 379 -8.67 9.02 -31.92
C VAL A 379 -9.70 9.93 -31.27
N LEU A 380 -9.29 10.62 -30.21
CA LEU A 380 -10.08 11.57 -29.46
C LEU A 380 -9.63 12.97 -29.90
N SER A 381 -10.51 13.67 -30.61
CA SER A 381 -10.32 15.05 -31.04
C SER A 381 -10.79 16.05 -29.97
N SER A 382 -10.49 17.33 -30.20
CA SER A 382 -10.84 18.49 -29.36
C SER A 382 -12.19 18.40 -28.62
N ASP A 383 -12.12 18.57 -27.30
CA ASP A 383 -13.18 18.86 -26.33
C ASP A 383 -14.46 17.98 -26.32
N ILE A 384 -14.64 17.29 -25.18
CA ILE A 384 -15.87 16.57 -24.76
C ILE A 384 -16.25 15.39 -25.67
N ALA A 385 -15.27 14.53 -25.96
CA ALA A 385 -15.49 13.22 -26.59
C ALA A 385 -15.48 12.06 -25.55
N SER A 386 -16.27 12.15 -24.47
CA SER A 386 -16.40 11.06 -23.49
C SER A 386 -17.14 9.86 -24.10
N THR A 387 -16.40 9.03 -24.83
CA THR A 387 -16.96 7.85 -25.49
C THR A 387 -17.12 6.74 -24.44
N VAL A 388 -18.32 6.58 -23.92
CA VAL A 388 -18.69 5.39 -23.14
C VAL A 388 -18.61 4.18 -24.06
N LEU A 389 -17.72 3.25 -23.71
CA LEU A 389 -17.49 1.98 -24.39
C LEU A 389 -18.07 0.88 -23.52
N THR A 390 -19.41 0.85 -23.43
CA THR A 390 -20.15 -0.21 -22.75
C THR A 390 -19.67 -1.58 -23.28
N PRO A 391 -19.11 -2.45 -22.42
CA PRO A 391 -18.70 -3.78 -22.84
C PRO A 391 -19.93 -4.57 -23.30
N PHE A 392 -19.85 -5.24 -24.45
CA PHE A 392 -21.01 -5.96 -25.00
C PHE A 392 -21.32 -7.23 -24.20
N GLU A 393 -22.63 -7.48 -24.01
CA GLU A 393 -23.28 -8.70 -23.51
C GLU A 393 -22.92 -9.19 -22.09
N ALA A 394 -21.70 -9.00 -21.59
CA ALA A 394 -21.26 -9.46 -20.27
C ALA A 394 -21.06 -8.29 -19.28
N VAL A 395 -22.14 -7.94 -18.59
CA VAL A 395 -22.16 -6.96 -17.48
C VAL A 395 -21.39 -7.55 -16.29
N THR A 396 -20.13 -7.16 -16.10
CA THR A 396 -19.29 -7.60 -14.96
C THR A 396 -18.47 -6.45 -14.39
N ILE A 397 -18.26 -6.48 -13.08
CA ILE A 397 -17.43 -5.52 -12.32
C ILE A 397 -16.06 -6.06 -11.95
N HIS A 398 -15.68 -7.21 -12.54
CA HIS A 398 -14.42 -7.90 -12.32
C HIS A 398 -13.63 -7.87 -13.65
N GLN A 399 -12.76 -6.87 -13.81
CA GLN A 399 -12.14 -6.48 -15.07
C GLN A 399 -10.64 -6.19 -14.93
N GLU A 400 -9.87 -6.54 -15.96
CA GLU A 400 -8.56 -5.93 -16.26
C GLU A 400 -8.72 -5.03 -17.49
N ILE A 401 -8.35 -3.76 -17.35
CA ILE A 401 -8.39 -2.72 -18.39
C ILE A 401 -6.96 -2.32 -18.71
N ILE A 402 -6.59 -2.28 -19.98
CA ILE A 402 -5.31 -1.75 -20.46
C ILE A 402 -5.61 -0.68 -21.50
N ALA A 403 -5.21 0.57 -21.23
CA ALA A 403 -5.29 1.67 -22.17
C ALA A 403 -3.90 2.27 -22.42
N LYS A 404 -3.47 2.28 -23.68
CA LYS A 404 -2.26 2.93 -24.16
C LYS A 404 -2.65 4.18 -24.94
N PHE A 405 -2.18 5.33 -24.50
CA PHE A 405 -2.44 6.63 -25.12
C PHE A 405 -1.20 7.13 -25.85
N THR A 406 -1.40 7.84 -26.97
CA THR A 406 -0.35 8.55 -27.70
C THR A 406 -0.83 9.96 -28.04
N PHE A 407 -0.03 10.97 -27.72
CA PHE A 407 -0.38 12.38 -27.85
C PHE A 407 0.84 13.25 -28.24
N PRO A 408 0.63 14.49 -28.74
CA PRO A 408 1.72 15.42 -29.02
C PRO A 408 2.50 15.80 -27.75
N ALA A 409 3.83 15.91 -27.85
CA ALA A 409 4.72 16.22 -26.72
C ALA A 409 4.46 17.60 -26.05
N SER A 410 3.66 18.46 -26.68
CA SER A 410 3.26 19.77 -26.18
C SER A 410 1.99 19.78 -25.34
N LEU A 411 1.35 18.62 -25.11
CA LEU A 411 0.11 18.49 -24.34
C LEU A 411 0.36 18.70 -22.84
N PHE A 412 1.22 17.87 -22.24
CA PHE A 412 1.64 17.94 -20.84
C PHE A 412 2.94 18.75 -20.73
N ASP A 413 2.84 20.07 -20.87
CA ASP A 413 3.98 20.98 -20.96
C ASP A 413 4.25 21.66 -19.61
N GLY A 414 5.18 21.11 -18.84
CA GLY A 414 5.61 21.65 -17.53
C GLY A 414 6.26 23.04 -17.57
N THR A 415 6.42 23.67 -18.75
CA THR A 415 6.80 25.09 -18.86
C THR A 415 5.59 26.04 -18.91
N LYS A 416 4.38 25.53 -19.17
CA LYS A 416 3.15 26.33 -19.24
C LYS A 416 2.43 26.40 -17.90
N GLY A 417 1.75 27.52 -17.65
CA GLY A 417 0.76 27.63 -16.58
C GLY A 417 -0.60 27.11 -16.98
N TYR A 418 -1.26 26.45 -16.04
CA TYR A 418 -2.61 25.92 -16.23
C TYR A 418 -3.54 26.47 -15.15
N THR A 419 -4.77 26.82 -15.55
CA THR A 419 -5.89 27.04 -14.64
C THR A 419 -6.73 25.77 -14.57
N LYS A 420 -7.65 25.71 -13.62
CA LYS A 420 -8.54 24.56 -13.44
C LYS A 420 -9.39 24.27 -14.69
N GLU A 421 -9.66 25.32 -15.47
CA GLU A 421 -10.50 25.34 -16.67
C GLU A 421 -9.72 24.95 -17.94
N ASN A 422 -8.38 25.03 -17.96
CA ASN A 422 -7.56 24.70 -19.14
C ASN A 422 -6.50 23.62 -18.92
N ALA A 423 -6.38 23.08 -17.71
CA ALA A 423 -5.52 21.93 -17.39
C ALA A 423 -5.88 20.71 -18.26
N PRO A 424 -4.97 20.18 -19.10
CA PRO A 424 -5.24 19.03 -19.95
C PRO A 424 -5.38 17.76 -19.12
N GLU A 425 -6.37 16.94 -19.46
CA GLU A 425 -6.64 15.64 -18.85
C GLU A 425 -6.69 14.53 -19.92
N VAL A 426 -6.07 13.38 -19.64
CA VAL A 426 -6.14 12.17 -20.47
C VAL A 426 -6.39 10.96 -19.56
N GLY A 427 -7.37 10.12 -19.88
CA GLY A 427 -7.62 8.91 -19.10
C GLY A 427 -8.88 8.12 -19.43
N LEU A 428 -9.39 7.46 -18.39
CA LEU A 428 -10.50 6.53 -18.42
C LEU A 428 -11.59 6.93 -17.43
N ARG A 429 -12.84 6.67 -17.80
CA ARG A 429 -13.92 6.45 -16.84
C ARG A 429 -14.10 4.95 -16.66
N ILE A 430 -14.22 4.51 -15.41
CA ILE A 430 -14.43 3.12 -15.00
C ILE A 430 -15.59 3.08 -14.00
N ARG A 431 -16.21 1.91 -13.82
CA ARG A 431 -17.45 1.76 -13.04
C ARG A 431 -18.53 2.79 -13.45
N THR A 432 -18.66 3.00 -14.75
CA THR A 432 -19.64 3.94 -15.33
C THR A 432 -21.02 3.27 -15.37
N ASN A 433 -22.06 3.97 -14.92
CA ASN A 433 -23.44 3.48 -14.97
C ASN A 433 -24.05 3.56 -16.40
N THR A 434 -25.16 2.87 -16.63
CA THR A 434 -25.81 2.74 -17.94
C THR A 434 -26.21 4.08 -18.60
N ASN A 435 -26.45 5.15 -17.82
CA ASN A 435 -26.81 6.47 -18.36
C ASN A 435 -25.62 7.47 -18.40
N GLY A 436 -24.44 7.09 -17.90
CA GLY A 436 -23.23 7.92 -17.83
C GLY A 436 -23.23 9.02 -16.77
N SER A 437 -24.20 9.07 -15.85
CA SER A 437 -24.25 10.08 -14.77
C SER A 437 -23.27 9.80 -13.64
N GLU A 438 -22.95 8.52 -13.39
CA GLU A 438 -22.09 8.07 -12.30
C GLU A 438 -20.91 7.27 -12.86
N TYR A 439 -19.70 7.58 -12.38
CA TYR A 439 -18.44 6.99 -12.82
C TYR A 439 -17.30 7.33 -11.85
N THR A 440 -16.29 6.47 -11.83
CA THR A 440 -14.97 6.77 -11.26
C THR A 440 -14.03 7.17 -12.39
N THR A 441 -13.21 8.21 -12.22
CA THR A 441 -12.26 8.65 -13.25
C THR A 441 -10.84 8.28 -12.86
N VAL A 442 -10.09 7.65 -13.77
CA VAL A 442 -8.65 7.44 -13.63
C VAL A 442 -7.94 8.20 -14.74
N LYS A 443 -7.16 9.23 -14.37
CA LYS A 443 -6.63 10.21 -15.33
C LYS A 443 -5.26 10.73 -14.95
N LEU A 444 -4.51 11.17 -15.96
CA LEU A 444 -3.35 12.03 -15.83
C LEU A 444 -3.77 13.48 -16.15
N ARG A 445 -3.38 14.44 -15.31
CA ARG A 445 -3.80 15.85 -15.39
C ARG A 445 -2.67 16.79 -14.96
N MET A 446 -2.51 17.95 -15.60
CA MET A 446 -1.64 19.02 -15.06
C MET A 446 -2.32 19.76 -13.90
N PRO A 447 -1.61 20.11 -12.81
CA PRO A 447 -2.18 20.85 -11.69
C PRO A 447 -2.49 22.32 -12.04
N ALA A 448 -3.47 22.91 -11.37
CA ALA A 448 -3.91 24.29 -11.64
C ALA A 448 -3.09 25.37 -10.90
N ALA A 449 -1.89 25.66 -11.42
CA ALA A 449 -1.12 26.85 -11.07
C ALA A 449 -0.58 27.55 -12.32
N THR A 450 -0.46 28.89 -12.27
CA THR A 450 0.25 29.65 -13.30
C THR A 450 1.62 30.09 -12.76
N PRO A 451 2.71 30.01 -13.54
CA PRO A 451 4.06 30.43 -13.12
C PRO A 451 4.19 31.92 -12.74
N GLU A 452 3.15 32.73 -12.95
CA GLU A 452 3.16 34.18 -12.74
C GLU A 452 2.15 34.65 -11.66
N SER A 453 1.33 33.76 -11.07
CA SER A 453 0.32 34.14 -10.07
C SER A 453 0.82 34.16 -8.63
N ASN A 454 1.97 33.54 -8.35
CA ASN A 454 2.52 33.28 -7.00
C ASN A 454 1.52 32.55 -6.06
N VAL A 455 0.43 32.01 -6.61
CA VAL A 455 -0.72 31.44 -5.89
C VAL A 455 -1.31 30.30 -6.73
N CYS A 456 -1.22 29.07 -6.21
CA CYS A 456 -1.96 27.92 -6.70
C CYS A 456 -3.46 28.07 -6.40
N HIS A 457 -4.33 27.88 -7.40
CA HIS A 457 -5.78 28.05 -7.23
C HIS A 457 -6.47 26.83 -6.60
N GLU A 458 -5.83 25.67 -6.53
CA GLU A 458 -6.38 24.45 -5.90
C GLU A 458 -5.84 24.23 -4.47
N CYS A 459 -4.69 24.80 -4.10
CA CYS A 459 -3.89 24.51 -2.89
C CYS A 459 -4.29 25.32 -1.65
N THR A 460 -5.57 25.29 -1.24
CA THR A 460 -6.03 26.06 -0.06
C THR A 460 -5.91 25.23 1.24
N TYR A 461 -5.18 25.68 2.25
CA TYR A 461 -4.80 24.83 3.40
C TYR A 461 -5.94 24.43 4.36
N LEU A 462 -6.00 23.16 4.84
CA LEU A 462 -7.10 22.57 5.64
C LEU A 462 -6.64 21.97 6.99
N GLU A 463 -7.38 22.27 8.07
CA GLU A 463 -7.31 21.58 9.36
C GLU A 463 -7.62 20.08 9.23
N GLY A 464 -6.71 19.25 9.76
CA GLY A 464 -7.04 17.89 10.21
C GLY A 464 -6.34 16.72 9.52
N ARG A 465 -5.74 16.90 8.33
CA ARG A 465 -4.94 15.84 7.65
C ARG A 465 -3.72 16.29 6.85
N ASN A 466 -3.54 17.58 6.56
CA ASN A 466 -2.44 18.06 5.71
C ASN A 466 -1.25 18.53 6.55
N THR A 467 -0.63 17.65 7.34
CA THR A 467 0.64 17.97 8.00
C THR A 467 1.72 18.26 6.95
N ALA A 468 2.39 19.41 7.07
CA ALA A 468 3.54 19.73 6.23
C ALA A 468 4.70 18.82 6.62
N PHE A 469 5.29 18.12 5.66
CA PHE A 469 6.31 17.12 5.92
C PHE A 469 7.72 17.69 6.06
N LYS A 470 7.92 18.91 5.57
CA LYS A 470 9.19 19.64 5.65
C LYS A 470 8.85 21.11 5.84
N ILE A 471 9.09 21.60 7.05
CA ILE A 471 8.88 22.99 7.46
C ILE A 471 10.23 23.59 7.79
N TYR A 472 10.58 24.72 7.15
CA TYR A 472 11.86 25.39 7.39
C TYR A 472 11.79 26.88 7.09
N SER A 473 12.57 27.66 7.83
CA SER A 473 12.60 29.12 7.68
C SER A 473 13.53 29.54 6.53
N ILE A 474 13.00 30.32 5.58
CA ILE A 474 13.74 30.96 4.49
C ILE A 474 13.81 32.47 4.77
N LYS A 475 14.91 33.13 4.38
CA LYS A 475 15.03 34.59 4.47
C LYS A 475 13.96 35.28 3.61
N ASN A 476 13.32 36.32 4.15
CA ASN A 476 12.33 37.13 3.43
C ASN A 476 13.03 38.06 2.42
N ASP A 477 13.28 37.54 1.23
CA ASP A 477 13.73 38.32 0.07
C ASP A 477 13.11 37.79 -1.24
N LYS A 478 13.54 38.40 -2.36
CA LYS A 478 12.98 38.13 -3.69
C LYS A 478 13.18 36.71 -4.21
N GLU A 479 14.01 35.89 -3.56
CA GLU A 479 14.24 34.50 -3.95
C GLU A 479 13.49 33.49 -3.05
N ALA A 480 12.86 33.93 -1.96
CA ALA A 480 12.24 33.06 -0.97
C ALA A 480 11.24 32.06 -1.58
N GLU A 481 10.35 32.57 -2.43
CA GLU A 481 9.33 31.79 -3.15
C GLU A 481 9.96 30.81 -4.14
N MET A 482 10.89 31.28 -4.97
CA MET A 482 11.64 30.46 -5.92
C MET A 482 12.40 29.33 -5.21
N ASN A 483 12.93 29.58 -4.01
CA ASN A 483 13.70 28.61 -3.23
C ASN A 483 12.79 27.58 -2.55
N CYS A 484 11.61 27.98 -2.05
CA CYS A 484 10.59 27.05 -1.54
C CYS A 484 10.05 26.14 -2.66
N SER A 485 9.71 26.74 -3.81
CA SER A 485 9.24 26.02 -5.01
C SER A 485 10.27 25.04 -5.58
N LYS A 486 11.55 25.45 -5.66
CA LYS A 486 12.66 24.57 -6.06
C LYS A 486 12.86 23.38 -5.13
N GLU A 487 12.66 23.55 -3.82
CA GLU A 487 12.79 22.44 -2.88
C GLU A 487 11.66 21.42 -3.06
N CYS A 488 10.42 21.90 -3.20
CA CYS A 488 9.28 21.04 -3.54
C CYS A 488 9.50 20.27 -4.86
N ALA A 489 10.06 20.93 -5.88
CA ALA A 489 10.36 20.27 -7.16
C ALA A 489 11.35 19.09 -7.02
N LYS A 490 12.35 19.18 -6.14
CA LYS A 490 13.30 18.08 -5.83
C LYS A 490 12.61 16.94 -5.09
N GLU A 491 11.87 17.26 -4.04
CA GLU A 491 11.22 16.30 -3.14
C GLU A 491 10.19 15.48 -3.93
N ARG A 492 10.47 14.19 -4.15
CA ARG A 492 9.73 13.34 -5.10
C ARG A 492 8.26 13.10 -4.71
N THR A 493 7.89 13.36 -3.46
CA THR A 493 6.51 13.30 -2.92
C THR A 493 5.87 14.67 -2.70
N CYS A 494 6.57 15.79 -2.91
CA CYS A 494 5.96 17.11 -2.75
C CYS A 494 5.04 17.41 -3.93
N GLU A 495 3.74 17.55 -3.67
CA GLU A 495 2.76 18.02 -4.65
C GLU A 495 2.61 19.55 -4.60
N SER A 496 2.54 20.11 -3.38
CA SER A 496 2.31 21.53 -3.16
C SER A 496 3.18 22.12 -2.04
N TRP A 497 3.33 23.44 -2.05
CA TRP A 497 4.07 24.19 -1.05
C TRP A 497 3.37 25.51 -0.70
N ALA A 498 3.60 25.99 0.52
CA ALA A 498 3.16 27.30 1.00
C ALA A 498 4.34 28.08 1.58
N LEU A 499 4.26 29.41 1.48
CA LEU A 499 5.22 30.35 2.04
C LEU A 499 4.49 31.35 2.95
N ASP A 500 4.70 31.24 4.26
CA ASP A 500 3.94 31.96 5.29
C ASP A 500 4.74 33.13 5.89
N GLU A 501 4.06 34.26 6.17
CA GLU A 501 4.60 35.36 6.97
C GLU A 501 4.85 34.90 8.42
N THR A 502 6.06 35.09 8.95
CA THR A 502 6.36 34.80 10.37
C THR A 502 6.36 36.08 11.21
N GLU A 503 6.37 35.94 12.55
CA GLU A 503 6.53 37.09 13.46
C GLU A 503 7.84 37.86 13.21
N ASN A 504 8.89 37.15 12.77
CA ASN A 504 10.13 37.77 12.32
C ASN A 504 10.01 38.21 10.86
N LYS A 505 9.89 39.51 10.61
CA LYS A 505 9.72 40.08 9.28
C LYS A 505 10.88 39.79 8.31
N ASP A 506 12.07 39.45 8.81
CA ASP A 506 13.22 39.07 7.98
C ASP A 506 13.18 37.59 7.53
N MET A 507 12.18 36.81 7.98
CA MET A 507 12.03 35.38 7.72
C MET A 507 10.60 35.00 7.30
N MET A 508 10.50 34.04 6.39
CA MET A 508 9.26 33.37 5.98
C MET A 508 9.38 31.89 6.29
N GLN A 509 8.25 31.20 6.52
CA GLN A 509 8.23 29.75 6.69
C GLN A 509 7.87 29.11 5.36
N CYS A 510 8.73 28.24 4.83
CA CYS A 510 8.37 27.34 3.73
C CYS A 510 7.82 26.03 4.31
N SER A 511 6.68 25.60 3.80
CA SER A 511 5.93 24.43 4.24
C SER A 511 5.66 23.54 3.02
N LEU A 512 6.17 22.29 3.00
CA LEU A 512 6.01 21.35 1.88
C LEU A 512 4.95 20.27 2.18
N TYR A 513 4.16 19.88 1.17
CA TYR A 513 3.01 18.98 1.31
C TYR A 513 2.93 17.88 0.24
N TRP A 514 2.49 16.70 0.68
CA TRP A 514 2.14 15.52 -0.14
C TRP A 514 0.64 15.40 -0.43
N ASP A 515 -0.08 16.54 -0.44
CA ASP A 515 -1.48 16.71 -0.82
C ASP A 515 -1.67 18.19 -1.28
N TYR A 516 -2.85 18.53 -1.79
CA TYR A 516 -3.28 19.91 -2.09
C TYR A 516 -4.75 20.23 -1.67
N ASN A 517 -5.48 19.32 -1.01
CA ASN A 517 -6.90 19.48 -0.64
C ASN A 517 -7.22 20.47 0.51
N SER A 518 -8.52 20.82 0.70
CA SER A 518 -8.93 22.23 0.74
C SER A 518 -9.61 22.86 2.00
N LYS A 519 -9.11 24.04 2.41
CA LYS A 519 -9.59 25.14 3.32
C LYS A 519 -10.28 24.79 4.66
N VAL A 520 -9.94 25.27 5.86
CA VAL A 520 -9.09 26.37 6.42
C VAL A 520 -8.42 25.82 7.72
N SER A 521 -7.48 26.42 8.50
CA SER A 521 -6.90 27.79 8.62
C SER A 521 -5.52 27.79 9.36
N THR A 522 -4.93 28.97 9.63
CA THR A 522 -3.69 29.21 10.44
C THR A 522 -3.71 30.58 11.15
N SER A 523 -2.79 30.81 12.12
CA SER A 523 -2.56 32.13 12.75
C SER A 523 -1.77 33.11 11.87
N ASN A 524 -0.95 32.55 10.97
CA ASN A 524 -0.02 33.26 10.12
C ASN A 524 -0.61 33.42 8.72
N LYS A 525 -0.25 34.51 8.04
CA LYS A 525 -0.77 34.85 6.71
C LYS A 525 0.07 34.18 5.63
N VAL A 526 -0.56 33.29 4.85
CA VAL A 526 0.02 32.78 3.60
C VAL A 526 0.35 33.97 2.69
N ALA A 527 1.61 34.07 2.25
CA ALA A 527 2.08 35.10 1.33
C ALA A 527 2.06 34.62 -0.12
N SER A 528 2.42 33.35 -0.34
CA SER A 528 2.48 32.69 -1.64
C SER A 528 2.26 31.17 -1.48
N SER A 529 1.78 30.50 -2.52
CA SER A 529 1.70 29.03 -2.57
C SER A 529 1.76 28.52 -4.01
N GLY A 530 2.18 27.27 -4.19
CA GLY A 530 2.34 26.66 -5.50
C GLY A 530 2.26 25.14 -5.51
N VAL A 531 2.40 24.59 -6.71
CA VAL A 531 2.56 23.15 -6.99
C VAL A 531 3.87 22.91 -7.71
N VAL A 532 4.32 21.66 -7.77
CA VAL A 532 5.27 21.26 -8.81
C VAL A 532 4.51 21.08 -10.12
N ASN A 533 4.96 21.74 -11.19
CA ASN A 533 4.28 21.75 -12.49
C ASN A 533 4.55 20.46 -13.31
N GLU A 534 4.20 19.33 -12.72
CA GLU A 534 4.30 17.98 -13.30
C GLU A 534 2.92 17.33 -13.38
N PRO A 535 2.68 16.39 -14.31
CA PRO A 535 1.44 15.65 -14.36
C PRO A 535 1.17 14.86 -13.07
N ILE A 536 -0.07 14.92 -12.57
CA ILE A 536 -0.56 14.18 -11.40
C ILE A 536 -1.48 13.06 -11.90
N LEU A 537 -1.31 11.85 -11.33
CA LEU A 537 -2.20 10.71 -11.55
C LEU A 537 -3.32 10.74 -10.52
N TYR A 538 -4.55 10.50 -10.96
CA TYR A 538 -5.76 10.56 -10.13
C TYR A 538 -6.57 9.28 -10.17
N LEU A 539 -7.15 8.92 -9.03
CA LEU A 539 -8.34 8.08 -8.86
C LEU A 539 -9.45 8.95 -8.25
N GLU A 540 -10.26 9.58 -9.11
CA GLU A 540 -11.29 10.55 -8.73
C GLU A 540 -12.66 9.85 -8.57
N ARG A 541 -13.20 9.92 -7.34
CA ARG A 541 -14.38 9.14 -6.91
C ARG A 541 -15.63 9.99 -6.61
N ASN A 542 -15.54 11.30 -6.71
CA ASN A 542 -16.62 12.27 -6.41
C ASN A 542 -17.89 12.12 -7.28
N LYS A 543 -17.83 11.39 -8.40
CA LYS A 543 -18.95 11.03 -9.28
C LYS A 543 -19.33 9.55 -9.26
N SER A 544 -18.71 8.73 -8.41
CA SER A 544 -18.81 7.27 -8.51
C SER A 544 -20.10 6.63 -7.99
N GLY A 545 -20.98 7.39 -7.34
CA GLY A 545 -22.11 6.83 -6.58
C GLY A 545 -21.69 6.09 -5.30
N THR A 546 -20.40 6.16 -4.90
CA THR A 546 -19.89 5.47 -3.70
C THR A 546 -20.58 5.91 -2.41
N ILE A 547 -20.93 4.94 -1.57
CA ILE A 547 -21.40 5.18 -0.19
C ILE A 547 -20.25 5.29 0.81
N GLY A 548 -19.01 5.08 0.37
CA GLY A 548 -17.79 5.28 1.16
C GLY A 548 -17.17 6.67 0.96
N TYR A 549 -15.92 6.83 1.38
CA TYR A 549 -15.15 8.04 1.15
C TYR A 549 -14.94 8.28 -0.36
N ASN A 550 -15.20 9.50 -0.80
CA ASN A 550 -15.24 9.88 -2.23
C ASN A 550 -14.18 10.93 -2.62
N PHE A 551 -13.30 11.29 -1.68
CA PHE A 551 -12.13 12.13 -1.93
C PHE A 551 -11.24 11.48 -3.01
N PRO A 552 -10.64 12.28 -3.92
CA PRO A 552 -9.71 11.76 -4.89
C PRO A 552 -8.46 11.22 -4.19
N LEU A 553 -7.88 10.15 -4.74
CA LEU A 553 -6.52 9.71 -4.39
C LEU A 553 -5.59 10.13 -5.53
N HIS A 554 -4.41 10.64 -5.21
CA HIS A 554 -3.50 11.21 -6.20
C HIS A 554 -2.04 11.24 -5.77
N GLY A 555 -1.15 11.41 -6.76
CA GLY A 555 0.27 11.69 -6.54
C GLY A 555 0.99 12.09 -7.83
N ARG A 556 2.15 12.75 -7.67
CA ARG A 556 3.01 13.17 -8.79
C ARG A 556 3.41 11.99 -9.67
N ALA A 557 3.14 12.12 -10.95
CA ALA A 557 3.23 11.05 -11.93
C ALA A 557 3.86 11.55 -13.24
N PRO A 558 5.11 12.05 -13.20
CA PRO A 558 5.81 12.52 -14.39
C PRO A 558 5.81 11.46 -15.51
N LEU A 559 5.77 11.92 -16.75
CA LEU A 559 5.69 11.04 -17.93
C LEU A 559 7.00 10.27 -18.11
N ALA A 560 6.90 8.94 -18.30
CA ALA A 560 8.05 8.13 -18.70
C ALA A 560 8.45 8.35 -20.17
N SER A 561 7.52 8.90 -20.98
CA SER A 561 7.67 9.26 -22.38
C SER A 561 6.78 10.48 -22.68
N ASN A 562 7.33 11.57 -23.22
CA ASN A 562 6.58 12.83 -23.42
C ASN A 562 5.39 12.69 -24.40
N THR A 563 5.28 11.58 -25.14
CA THR A 563 4.23 11.34 -26.13
C THR A 563 3.35 10.13 -25.82
N GLU A 564 3.60 9.39 -24.73
CA GLU A 564 2.93 8.11 -24.46
C GLU A 564 2.59 7.95 -22.96
N LEU A 565 1.49 7.24 -22.69
CA LEU A 565 1.03 6.88 -21.36
C LEU A 565 0.38 5.49 -21.40
N GLU A 566 0.75 4.60 -20.48
CA GLU A 566 -0.01 3.38 -20.22
C GLU A 566 -0.74 3.47 -18.88
N LEU A 567 -2.05 3.19 -18.90
CA LEU A 567 -2.85 2.93 -17.71
C LEU A 567 -3.33 1.47 -17.76
N ARG A 568 -2.85 0.65 -16.83
CA ARG A 568 -3.32 -0.72 -16.58
C ARG A 568 -4.09 -0.71 -15.26
N ILE A 569 -5.38 -1.05 -15.30
CA ILE A 569 -6.29 -0.92 -14.16
C ILE A 569 -6.96 -2.27 -13.90
N PHE A 570 -6.97 -2.69 -12.64
CA PHE A 570 -7.78 -3.80 -12.16
C PHE A 570 -8.97 -3.25 -11.38
N VAL A 571 -10.14 -3.84 -11.61
CA VAL A 571 -11.40 -3.48 -10.98
C VAL A 571 -12.06 -4.77 -10.50
N ASP A 572 -12.36 -4.87 -9.21
CA ASP A 572 -12.80 -6.13 -8.61
C ASP A 572 -13.73 -5.92 -7.41
N GLY A 573 -15.05 -5.99 -7.64
CA GLY A 573 -16.03 -5.74 -6.57
C GLY A 573 -15.91 -4.29 -6.08
N SER A 574 -15.42 -4.09 -4.86
CA SER A 574 -15.11 -2.76 -4.31
C SER A 574 -13.68 -2.27 -4.57
N VAL A 575 -12.77 -3.11 -5.05
CA VAL A 575 -11.33 -2.81 -5.17
C VAL A 575 -10.99 -2.22 -6.54
N ILE A 576 -10.12 -1.21 -6.55
CA ILE A 576 -9.48 -0.67 -7.76
C ILE A 576 -7.97 -0.59 -7.53
N GLU A 577 -7.18 -1.16 -8.44
CA GLU A 577 -5.73 -0.90 -8.52
C GLU A 577 -5.40 -0.24 -9.87
N VAL A 578 -4.72 0.90 -9.84
CA VAL A 578 -4.21 1.63 -11.00
C VAL A 578 -2.69 1.47 -11.08
N PHE A 579 -2.19 1.12 -12.26
CA PHE A 579 -0.77 1.04 -12.56
C PHE A 579 -0.46 1.92 -13.78
N LYS A 580 0.31 2.99 -13.58
CA LYS A 580 0.82 3.84 -14.66
C LYS A 580 2.19 3.35 -15.11
N ASP A 581 2.41 3.31 -16.42
CA ASP A 581 3.69 3.01 -17.08
C ASP A 581 4.42 1.80 -16.44
N ASP A 582 3.75 0.64 -16.46
CA ASP A 582 4.23 -0.62 -15.85
C ASP A 582 4.55 -0.53 -14.34
N GLY A 583 3.76 0.27 -13.61
CA GLY A 583 3.84 0.40 -12.15
C GLY A 583 4.87 1.42 -11.65
N LEU A 584 5.36 2.33 -12.51
CA LEU A 584 6.21 3.46 -12.11
C LEU A 584 5.50 4.40 -11.12
N GLN A 585 4.17 4.49 -11.22
CA GLN A 585 3.29 5.00 -10.17
C GLN A 585 2.07 4.08 -10.05
N THR A 586 1.55 3.92 -8.84
CA THR A 586 0.37 3.11 -8.57
C THR A 586 -0.61 3.81 -7.63
N ILE A 587 -1.90 3.50 -7.76
CA ILE A 587 -2.96 3.93 -6.84
C ILE A 587 -3.91 2.76 -6.57
N SER A 588 -3.89 2.22 -5.36
CA SER A 588 -4.97 1.39 -4.81
C SER A 588 -6.09 2.25 -4.23
N GLY A 589 -7.32 1.78 -4.28
CA GLY A 589 -8.44 2.44 -3.61
C GLY A 589 -9.73 1.65 -3.68
N ARG A 590 -10.75 2.12 -2.94
CA ARG A 590 -12.05 1.45 -2.82
C ARG A 590 -13.20 2.31 -3.34
N VAL A 591 -14.21 1.67 -3.91
CA VAL A 591 -15.45 2.31 -4.40
C VAL A 591 -16.65 1.40 -4.11
N TYR A 592 -17.60 1.87 -3.31
CA TYR A 592 -18.71 1.08 -2.78
C TYR A 592 -20.03 1.52 -3.41
N ILE A 593 -20.39 0.93 -4.55
CA ILE A 593 -21.61 1.25 -5.28
C ILE A 593 -22.73 0.24 -4.95
N PRO A 594 -23.91 0.66 -4.42
CA PRO A 594 -24.98 -0.26 -4.01
C PRO A 594 -25.57 -1.10 -5.15
N ASP A 595 -25.90 -0.48 -6.29
CA ASP A 595 -26.15 -1.20 -7.55
C ASP A 595 -24.85 -1.31 -8.33
N GLY A 596 -23.92 -2.11 -7.79
CA GLY A 596 -22.61 -2.29 -8.37
C GLY A 596 -22.65 -2.81 -9.80
N VAL A 597 -23.63 -3.69 -10.11
CA VAL A 597 -23.75 -4.39 -11.40
C VAL A 597 -24.14 -3.43 -12.54
N ALA A 598 -25.04 -2.47 -12.29
CA ALA A 598 -25.36 -1.42 -13.27
C ALA A 598 -24.15 -0.53 -13.63
N HIS A 599 -23.08 -0.57 -12.82
CA HIS A 599 -21.86 0.22 -12.97
C HIS A 599 -20.70 -0.62 -13.54
N SER A 600 -20.89 -1.31 -14.68
CA SER A 600 -19.83 -2.07 -15.37
C SER A 600 -19.16 -1.33 -16.53
N GLY A 601 -19.63 -0.13 -16.86
CA GLY A 601 -19.18 0.64 -18.02
C GLY A 601 -17.74 1.14 -17.89
N VAL A 602 -17.04 1.13 -19.03
CA VAL A 602 -15.73 1.76 -19.22
C VAL A 602 -15.88 2.82 -20.32
N GLY A 603 -15.11 3.89 -20.26
CA GLY A 603 -15.10 4.94 -21.29
C GLY A 603 -13.74 5.60 -21.42
N LEU A 604 -13.41 6.08 -22.61
CA LEU A 604 -12.22 6.90 -22.84
C LEU A 604 -12.57 8.38 -22.68
N TYR A 605 -11.65 9.15 -22.12
CA TYR A 605 -11.88 10.55 -21.75
C TYR A 605 -10.65 11.43 -22.00
N THR A 606 -10.91 12.62 -22.53
CA THR A 606 -9.97 13.74 -22.67
C THR A 606 -10.67 15.05 -22.29
N LEU A 607 -9.91 16.00 -21.78
CA LEU A 607 -10.35 17.36 -21.50
C LEU A 607 -9.23 18.36 -21.81
N ASN A 608 -9.59 19.55 -22.30
CA ASN A 608 -8.67 20.69 -22.52
C ASN A 608 -7.45 20.35 -23.39
N THR A 609 -7.59 19.41 -24.33
CA THR A 609 -6.51 19.03 -25.25
C THR A 609 -6.32 20.06 -26.38
N GLY A 610 -7.30 20.97 -26.58
CA GLY A 610 -7.33 21.85 -27.74
C GLY A 610 -7.29 21.04 -29.03
N ASP A 611 -6.51 21.50 -30.02
CA ASP A 611 -6.30 20.83 -31.30
C ASP A 611 -5.49 19.51 -31.20
N ALA A 612 -5.01 19.12 -30.02
CA ALA A 612 -4.21 17.90 -29.85
C ALA A 612 -5.08 16.64 -29.93
N ASN A 613 -4.97 15.92 -31.05
CA ASN A 613 -5.54 14.57 -31.20
C ASN A 613 -4.84 13.57 -30.27
N VAL A 614 -5.60 12.87 -29.44
CA VAL A 614 -5.09 11.79 -28.58
C VAL A 614 -5.52 10.44 -29.16
N SER A 615 -4.56 9.62 -29.59
CA SER A 615 -4.82 8.23 -29.97
C SER A 615 -4.91 7.37 -28.70
N ALA A 616 -5.84 6.41 -28.66
CA ALA A 616 -5.99 5.50 -27.53
C ALA A 616 -6.30 4.08 -28.02
N ASN A 617 -5.44 3.11 -27.69
CA ASN A 617 -5.74 1.68 -27.80
C ASN A 617 -6.20 1.15 -26.44
N ILE A 618 -7.43 0.65 -26.36
CA ILE A 618 -8.03 0.09 -25.15
C ILE A 618 -8.39 -1.38 -25.33
N GLN A 619 -8.03 -2.19 -24.34
CA GLN A 619 -8.42 -3.59 -24.19
C GLN A 619 -9.04 -3.80 -22.82
N VAL A 620 -10.13 -4.56 -22.75
CA VAL A 620 -10.79 -4.94 -21.49
C VAL A 620 -11.01 -6.45 -21.49
N PHE A 621 -10.65 -7.09 -20.38
CA PHE A 621 -10.85 -8.50 -20.12
C PHE A 621 -11.72 -8.68 -18.88
N SER A 622 -12.70 -9.58 -18.92
CA SER A 622 -13.34 -10.07 -17.70
C SER A 622 -12.39 -11.00 -16.96
N MET A 623 -12.40 -10.95 -15.63
CA MET A 623 -11.51 -11.73 -14.77
C MET A 623 -12.25 -12.89 -14.09
N GLY A 624 -11.53 -13.97 -13.84
CA GLY A 624 -12.01 -15.14 -13.12
C GLY A 624 -11.70 -15.09 -11.63
N ASN A 625 -12.43 -15.87 -10.85
CA ASN A 625 -12.27 -15.95 -9.40
C ASN A 625 -10.98 -16.72 -9.01
N ILE A 626 -10.23 -16.22 -8.01
CA ILE A 626 -8.97 -16.83 -7.51
C ILE A 626 -9.18 -18.01 -6.56
N TRP A 627 -10.35 -18.14 -5.94
CA TRP A 627 -10.65 -19.24 -5.03
C TRP A 627 -10.94 -20.53 -5.84
N ASN A 628 -10.62 -21.68 -5.25
CA ASN A 628 -10.84 -23.02 -5.82
C ASN A 628 -11.97 -23.75 -5.10
#